data_AF-A0A3A8GKW5-F1
#
_entry.id   AF-A0A3A8GKW5-F1
#
_cell.length_a   1.000
_cell.length_b   1.000
_cell.length_c   1.000
_cell.angle_alpha   90.00
_cell.angle_beta   90.00
_cell.angle_gamma   90.00
#
_symmetry.space_group_name_H-M   'P 1'
#
loop_
_entity.id
_entity.type
_entity.pdbx_description
1 polymer ?
#
loop_
_entity_poly.entity_id
_entity_poly.type
_entity_poly.pdbx_seq_one_letter_code
_entity_poly.pdbx_strand_id
1 'polypeptide(L)'
;MASSNRLIFLGFLVAGALTGCASQKAAEAPDAARKRPEAEGVRGKQDPGETVTELDANGDGRTDVWEYRLKDALVRKELDLNWDGRVDVTQYLDPQGAKVREVMDLDYDGKVDATYHYAEGKRTKGERDLNGDGRADSWLYYENDTLVRKERDANHDGRVDYWEYWENGQVDRIGEDLDGDGTVDQWTRNPNAAAKSKE
;
A
#
# COMPACT_ATOMS: atom_id res chain seq x y z
N MET A 1 -22.06 -53.84 31.04
CA MET A 1 -21.73 -53.72 32.48
C MET A 1 -21.14 -52.34 32.66
N ALA A 2 -21.96 -51.32 32.88
CA ALA A 2 -22.60 -50.90 34.14
C ALA A 2 -21.63 -50.18 35.10
N SER A 3 -22.12 -49.03 35.60
CA SER A 3 -21.61 -48.20 36.72
C SER A 3 -20.65 -47.06 36.33
N SER A 4 -20.80 -45.80 36.78
CA SER A 4 -21.85 -45.09 37.52
C SER A 4 -21.51 -43.59 37.54
N ASN A 5 -22.53 -42.75 37.61
CA ASN A 5 -22.51 -41.29 37.75
C ASN A 5 -21.77 -40.81 39.00
N ARG A 6 -21.12 -39.63 38.88
CA ARG A 6 -21.17 -38.60 39.94
C ARG A 6 -21.36 -37.21 39.35
N LEU A 7 -22.60 -36.73 39.48
CA LEU A 7 -22.96 -35.32 39.41
C LEU A 7 -22.49 -34.65 40.72
N ILE A 8 -21.75 -33.55 40.59
CA ILE A 8 -21.64 -32.55 41.67
C ILE A 8 -22.20 -31.26 41.08
N PHE A 9 -23.46 -30.99 41.40
CA PHE A 9 -24.04 -29.65 41.36
C PHE A 9 -23.56 -28.91 42.60
N LEU A 10 -22.88 -27.78 42.41
CA LEU A 10 -22.83 -26.72 43.42
C LEU A 10 -23.37 -25.46 42.76
N GLY A 11 -24.50 -24.99 43.27
CA GLY A 11 -25.23 -23.86 42.74
C GLY A 11 -24.71 -22.50 43.22
N PHE A 12 -24.95 -21.53 42.35
CA PHE A 12 -25.28 -20.11 42.60
C PHE A 12 -24.31 -19.23 43.40
N LEU A 13 -23.73 -18.25 42.71
CA LEU A 13 -24.13 -16.85 42.91
C LEU A 13 -23.83 -16.01 41.66
N VAL A 14 -24.85 -15.27 41.19
CA VAL A 14 -24.75 -14.26 40.14
C VAL A 14 -24.18 -12.97 40.75
N ALA A 15 -23.16 -12.40 40.14
CA ALA A 15 -22.86 -10.97 40.22
C ALA A 15 -22.34 -10.54 38.86
N GLY A 16 -23.13 -9.72 38.16
CA GLY A 16 -22.77 -9.17 36.87
C GLY A 16 -21.59 -8.20 36.98
N ALA A 17 -20.67 -8.32 36.04
CA ALA A 17 -19.87 -7.20 35.58
C ALA A 17 -19.85 -7.28 34.05
N LEU A 18 -20.59 -6.37 33.41
CA LEU A 18 -20.41 -6.04 32.01
C LEU A 18 -19.04 -5.39 31.88
N THR A 19 -17.98 -6.18 31.72
CA THR A 19 -16.71 -5.66 31.24
C THR A 19 -16.88 -5.38 29.76
N GLY A 20 -17.17 -4.12 29.45
CA GLY A 20 -17.21 -3.61 28.10
C GLY A 20 -15.92 -3.98 27.37
N CYS A 21 -16.07 -4.36 26.10
CA CYS A 21 -14.96 -4.38 25.16
C CYS A 21 -14.45 -2.94 25.02
N ALA A 22 -13.51 -2.56 25.88
CA ALA A 22 -12.65 -1.44 25.61
C ALA A 22 -11.82 -1.85 24.40
N SER A 23 -12.19 -1.34 23.21
CA SER A 23 -11.30 -1.35 22.06
C SER A 23 -9.96 -0.80 22.51
N GLN A 24 -8.98 -1.69 22.66
CA GLN A 24 -7.59 -1.27 22.79
C GLN A 24 -7.23 -0.63 21.46
N LYS A 25 -7.37 0.70 21.40
CA LYS A 25 -6.67 1.49 20.41
C LYS A 25 -5.20 1.26 20.72
N ALA A 26 -4.58 0.36 19.95
CA ALA A 26 -3.17 0.07 20.08
C ALA A 26 -2.43 1.41 20.01
N ALA A 27 -1.66 1.73 21.06
CA ALA A 27 -0.71 2.82 20.98
C ALA A 27 0.25 2.46 19.84
N GLU A 28 0.26 3.27 18.78
CA GLU A 28 1.24 3.15 17.71
C GLU A 28 2.63 3.31 18.32
N ALA A 29 3.47 2.29 18.17
CA ALA A 29 4.87 2.36 18.55
C ALA A 29 5.57 3.45 17.72
N PRO A 30 6.60 4.12 18.26
CA PRO A 30 7.37 5.11 17.49
C PRO A 30 7.92 4.46 16.21
N ASP A 31 7.72 5.12 15.06
CA ASP A 31 8.15 4.62 13.76
C ASP A 31 9.68 4.75 13.71
N ALA A 32 10.40 3.64 13.86
CA ALA A 32 11.84 3.65 13.66
C ALA A 32 12.12 4.08 12.22
N ALA A 33 13.08 4.99 12.02
CA ALA A 33 13.49 5.48 10.69
C ALA A 33 13.43 4.36 9.64
N ARG A 34 12.47 4.48 8.72
CA ARG A 34 12.34 3.51 7.64
C ARG A 34 13.50 3.76 6.71
N LYS A 35 14.39 2.79 6.56
CA LYS A 35 15.37 2.83 5.48
C LYS A 35 14.56 2.94 4.18
N ARG A 36 14.62 4.11 3.51
CA ARG A 36 14.02 4.32 2.19
C ARG A 36 14.95 3.67 1.16
N PRO A 37 14.68 2.44 0.68
CA PRO A 37 15.56 1.83 -0.32
C PRO A 37 15.55 2.66 -1.59
N GLU A 38 16.64 2.63 -2.35
CA GLU A 38 16.62 3.18 -3.71
C GLU A 38 15.60 2.41 -4.55
N ALA A 39 14.86 3.13 -5.37
CA ALA A 39 13.90 2.53 -6.27
C ALA A 39 14.62 1.65 -7.31
N GLU A 40 14.01 0.51 -7.62
CA GLU A 40 14.40 -0.30 -8.77
C GLU A 40 14.19 0.49 -10.07
N GLY A 41 14.80 0.07 -11.18
CA GLY A 41 14.52 0.69 -12.48
C GLY A 41 13.07 0.46 -12.93
N VAL A 42 12.54 1.39 -13.73
CA VAL A 42 11.16 1.31 -14.24
C VAL A 42 10.96 0.04 -15.06
N ARG A 43 11.91 -0.27 -15.95
CA ARG A 43 11.95 -1.53 -16.70
C ARG A 43 12.41 -2.68 -15.82
N GLY A 44 11.65 -3.78 -15.80
CA GLY A 44 12.02 -4.97 -15.04
C GLY A 44 13.14 -5.77 -15.73
N LYS A 45 13.88 -6.57 -14.97
CA LYS A 45 14.84 -7.52 -15.53
C LYS A 45 14.11 -8.74 -16.08
N GLN A 46 14.47 -9.22 -17.26
CA GLN A 46 13.91 -10.45 -17.82
C GLN A 46 14.34 -11.67 -17.01
N ASP A 47 13.37 -12.45 -16.56
CA ASP A 47 13.62 -13.68 -15.81
C ASP A 47 13.83 -14.87 -16.75
N PRO A 48 14.65 -15.87 -16.36
CA PRO A 48 14.87 -17.07 -17.17
C PRO A 48 13.56 -17.80 -17.51
N GLY A 49 13.35 -18.07 -18.80
CA GLY A 49 12.17 -18.79 -19.29
C GLY A 49 11.00 -17.90 -19.70
N GLU A 50 11.08 -16.59 -19.48
CA GLU A 50 10.13 -15.64 -20.06
C GLU A 50 10.33 -15.51 -21.58
N THR A 51 9.24 -15.57 -22.34
CA THR A 51 9.18 -15.15 -23.74
C THR A 51 8.55 -13.76 -23.82
N VAL A 52 9.00 -12.93 -24.76
CA VAL A 52 8.51 -11.56 -24.93
C VAL A 52 7.81 -11.41 -26.27
N THR A 53 6.65 -10.77 -26.27
CA THR A 53 5.97 -10.26 -27.47
C THR A 53 6.12 -8.73 -27.48
N GLU A 54 6.61 -8.20 -28.58
CA GLU A 54 6.80 -6.76 -28.80
C GLU A 54 5.72 -6.23 -29.72
N LEU A 55 5.08 -5.12 -29.35
CA LEU A 55 4.04 -4.47 -30.13
C LEU A 55 4.38 -2.99 -30.34
N ASP A 56 4.30 -2.58 -31.61
CA ASP A 56 4.27 -1.19 -32.03
C ASP A 56 2.80 -0.72 -31.98
N ALA A 57 2.46 0.08 -30.99
CA ALA A 57 1.10 0.49 -30.71
C ALA A 57 0.70 1.76 -31.48
N ASN A 58 1.67 2.61 -31.83
CA ASN A 58 1.44 3.86 -32.55
C ASN A 58 1.77 3.80 -34.06
N GLY A 59 2.44 2.73 -34.52
CA GLY A 59 2.81 2.49 -35.91
C GLY A 59 4.08 3.20 -36.38
N ASP A 60 4.95 3.65 -35.47
CA ASP A 60 6.18 4.40 -35.80
C ASP A 60 7.41 3.51 -36.08
N GLY A 61 7.25 2.18 -35.96
CA GLY A 61 8.30 1.20 -36.14
C GLY A 61 9.14 0.93 -34.89
N ARG A 62 8.81 1.52 -33.74
CA ARG A 62 9.38 1.22 -32.42
C ARG A 62 8.41 0.38 -31.61
N THR A 63 8.93 -0.31 -30.61
CA THR A 63 8.07 -1.06 -29.69
C THR A 63 7.56 -0.12 -28.61
N ASP A 64 6.24 -0.14 -28.38
CA ASP A 64 5.59 0.62 -27.30
C ASP A 64 5.12 -0.30 -26.16
N VAL A 65 4.93 -1.60 -26.44
CA VAL A 65 4.42 -2.57 -25.48
C VAL A 65 5.23 -3.85 -25.54
N TRP A 66 5.67 -4.31 -24.37
CA TRP A 66 6.28 -5.63 -24.21
C TRP A 66 5.40 -6.49 -23.31
N GLU A 67 5.05 -7.69 -23.77
CA GLU A 67 4.31 -8.68 -22.98
C GLU A 67 5.20 -9.89 -22.70
N TYR A 68 5.53 -10.11 -21.44
CA TYR A 68 6.35 -11.22 -20.98
C TYR A 68 5.45 -12.36 -20.49
N ARG A 69 5.64 -13.53 -21.08
CA ARG A 69 4.93 -14.76 -20.73
C ARG A 69 5.89 -15.80 -20.18
N LEU A 70 5.50 -16.42 -19.08
CA LEU A 70 6.16 -17.62 -18.58
C LEU A 70 5.29 -18.83 -18.92
N LYS A 71 5.74 -19.64 -19.88
CA LYS A 71 4.87 -20.60 -20.58
C LYS A 71 3.69 -19.86 -21.24
N ASP A 72 2.46 -20.12 -20.82
CA ASP A 72 1.25 -19.51 -21.39
C ASP A 72 0.68 -18.38 -20.53
N ALA A 73 1.23 -18.14 -19.33
CA ALA A 73 0.74 -17.11 -18.42
C ALA A 73 1.44 -15.77 -18.68
N LEU A 74 0.67 -14.69 -18.85
CA LEU A 74 1.20 -13.31 -18.87
C LEU A 74 1.61 -12.94 -17.45
N VAL A 75 2.92 -12.75 -17.23
CA VAL A 75 3.48 -12.46 -15.91
C VAL A 75 3.95 -11.02 -15.77
N ARG A 76 4.23 -10.35 -16.91
CA ARG A 76 4.60 -8.94 -16.91
C ARG A 76 4.21 -8.24 -18.20
N LYS A 77 3.86 -6.96 -18.07
CA LYS A 77 3.61 -6.05 -19.19
C LYS A 77 4.40 -4.76 -18.97
N GLU A 78 5.14 -4.32 -19.98
CA GLU A 78 5.86 -3.04 -19.98
C GLU A 78 5.26 -2.14 -21.05
N LEU A 79 5.15 -0.84 -20.75
CA LEU A 79 4.48 0.17 -21.57
C LEU A 79 5.37 1.40 -21.71
N ASP A 80 5.55 1.87 -22.94
CA ASP A 80 5.99 3.22 -23.30
C ASP A 80 4.72 4.05 -23.59
N LEU A 81 4.42 5.00 -22.71
CA LEU A 81 3.20 5.81 -22.75
C LEU A 81 3.41 7.11 -23.52
N ASN A 82 4.65 7.60 -23.61
CA ASN A 82 4.99 8.87 -24.27
C ASN A 82 5.68 8.70 -25.64
N TRP A 83 5.97 7.45 -26.03
CA TRP A 83 6.60 7.02 -27.28
C TRP A 83 8.04 7.49 -27.46
N ASP A 84 8.78 7.66 -26.37
CA ASP A 84 10.18 8.08 -26.41
C ASP A 84 11.19 6.91 -26.55
N GLY A 85 10.69 5.68 -26.50
CA GLY A 85 11.44 4.43 -26.56
C GLY A 85 11.84 3.88 -25.20
N ARG A 86 11.37 4.46 -24.09
CA ARG A 86 11.60 4.02 -22.71
C ARG A 86 10.32 3.43 -22.13
N VAL A 87 10.50 2.54 -21.15
CA VAL A 87 9.37 1.96 -20.42
C VAL A 87 9.00 2.94 -19.32
N ASP A 88 7.75 3.37 -19.31
CA ASP A 88 7.16 4.25 -18.31
C ASP A 88 6.40 3.46 -17.24
N VAL A 89 5.82 2.32 -17.62
CA VAL A 89 5.06 1.49 -16.68
C VAL A 89 5.43 0.02 -16.84
N THR A 90 5.75 -0.62 -15.71
CA THR A 90 5.88 -2.08 -15.62
C THR A 90 4.81 -2.65 -14.69
N GLN A 91 3.97 -3.53 -15.22
CA GLN A 91 2.94 -4.27 -14.49
C GLN A 91 3.39 -5.72 -14.30
N TYR A 92 3.32 -6.22 -13.07
CA TYR A 92 3.54 -7.62 -12.73
C TYR A 92 2.20 -8.26 -12.38
N LEU A 93 1.99 -9.47 -12.88
CA LEU A 93 0.75 -10.23 -12.72
C LEU A 93 1.01 -11.59 -12.10
N ASP A 94 0.04 -12.08 -11.34
CA ASP A 94 0.02 -13.47 -10.91
C ASP A 94 -0.34 -14.42 -12.08
N PRO A 95 -0.21 -15.75 -11.90
CA PRO A 95 -0.56 -16.70 -12.97
C PRO A 95 -2.04 -16.71 -13.38
N GLN A 96 -2.93 -16.09 -12.59
CA GLN A 96 -4.35 -15.91 -12.91
C GLN A 96 -4.60 -14.61 -13.70
N GLY A 97 -3.57 -13.79 -13.89
CA GLY A 97 -3.64 -12.51 -14.59
C GLY A 97 -4.10 -11.35 -13.71
N ALA A 98 -4.16 -11.50 -12.39
CA ALA A 98 -4.42 -10.39 -11.49
C ALA A 98 -3.12 -9.61 -11.23
N LYS A 99 -3.21 -8.27 -11.16
CA LYS A 99 -2.05 -7.43 -10.84
C LYS A 99 -1.56 -7.73 -9.43
N VAL A 100 -0.24 -7.81 -9.27
CA VAL A 100 0.43 -7.95 -7.96
C VAL A 100 1.34 -6.76 -7.66
N ARG A 101 1.89 -6.12 -8.70
CA ARG A 101 2.75 -4.93 -8.56
C ARG A 101 2.69 -4.06 -9.82
N GLU A 102 2.83 -2.76 -9.65
CA GLU A 102 2.96 -1.79 -10.75
C GLU A 102 4.07 -0.80 -10.38
N VAL A 103 4.99 -0.53 -11.31
CA VAL A 103 6.10 0.42 -11.17
C VAL A 103 5.95 1.46 -12.26
N MET A 104 6.05 2.75 -11.93
CA MET A 104 5.71 3.85 -12.83
C MET A 104 6.73 4.98 -12.75
N ASP A 105 7.10 5.46 -13.93
CA ASP A 105 7.65 6.78 -14.23
C ASP A 105 6.48 7.66 -14.70
N LEU A 106 6.14 8.68 -13.92
CA LEU A 106 4.96 9.51 -14.14
C LEU A 106 5.32 10.84 -14.82
N ASP A 107 6.56 11.28 -14.72
CA ASP A 107 7.06 12.50 -15.36
C ASP A 107 8.01 12.25 -16.55
N TYR A 108 8.32 10.98 -16.81
CA TYR A 108 9.12 10.47 -17.92
C TYR A 108 10.61 10.86 -17.87
N ASP A 109 11.17 11.01 -16.67
CA ASP A 109 12.59 11.31 -16.47
C ASP A 109 13.50 10.06 -16.45
N GLY A 110 12.91 8.87 -16.52
CA GLY A 110 13.55 7.56 -16.48
C GLY A 110 13.71 6.97 -15.07
N LYS A 111 13.16 7.61 -14.03
CA LYS A 111 13.15 7.11 -12.65
C LYS A 111 11.75 6.69 -12.23
N VAL A 112 11.69 5.99 -11.11
CA VAL A 112 10.42 5.54 -10.55
C VAL A 112 9.84 6.60 -9.63
N ASP A 113 8.67 7.11 -10.00
CA ASP A 113 7.88 8.02 -9.17
C ASP A 113 6.90 7.27 -8.27
N ALA A 114 6.45 6.09 -8.69
CA ALA A 114 5.46 5.33 -7.94
C ALA A 114 5.64 3.81 -8.07
N THR A 115 5.47 3.11 -6.96
CA THR A 115 5.26 1.66 -6.92
C THR A 115 3.96 1.35 -6.18
N TYR A 116 3.12 0.51 -6.77
CA TYR A 116 1.91 -0.01 -6.14
C TYR A 116 1.99 -1.51 -5.97
N HIS A 117 1.47 -2.00 -4.84
CA HIS A 117 1.34 -3.41 -4.53
C HIS A 117 -0.13 -3.79 -4.43
N TYR A 118 -0.42 -5.01 -4.84
CA TYR A 118 -1.77 -5.54 -4.94
C TYR A 118 -1.84 -6.92 -4.30
N ALA A 119 -2.98 -7.23 -3.67
CA ALA A 119 -3.33 -8.56 -3.21
C ALA A 119 -4.70 -8.92 -3.78
N GLU A 120 -4.80 -10.09 -4.42
CA GLU A 120 -6.04 -10.55 -5.07
C GLU A 120 -6.60 -9.50 -6.07
N GLY A 121 -5.70 -8.81 -6.78
CA GLY A 121 -6.04 -7.76 -7.75
C GLY A 121 -6.47 -6.42 -7.15
N LYS A 122 -6.56 -6.29 -5.82
CA LYS A 122 -6.90 -5.03 -5.12
C LYS A 122 -5.64 -4.36 -4.61
N ARG A 123 -5.56 -3.04 -4.72
CA ARG A 123 -4.44 -2.24 -4.22
C ARG A 123 -4.39 -2.31 -2.71
N THR A 124 -3.19 -2.53 -2.16
CA THR A 124 -2.95 -2.62 -0.71
C THR A 124 -1.95 -1.58 -0.22
N LYS A 125 -0.94 -1.25 -1.04
CA LYS A 125 0.11 -0.28 -0.70
C LYS A 125 0.51 0.53 -1.92
N GLY A 126 0.84 1.80 -1.70
CA GLY A 126 1.51 2.67 -2.65
C GLY A 126 2.76 3.28 -2.01
N GLU A 127 3.80 3.48 -2.80
CA GLU A 127 5.05 4.14 -2.43
C GLU A 127 5.33 5.16 -3.51
N ARG A 128 5.56 6.43 -3.13
CA ARG A 128 5.79 7.53 -4.07
C ARG A 128 7.02 8.32 -3.68
N ASP A 129 7.83 8.62 -4.68
CA ASP A 129 8.90 9.61 -4.61
C ASP A 129 8.31 10.95 -5.08
N LEU A 130 8.15 11.90 -4.17
CA LEU A 130 7.55 13.20 -4.49
C LEU A 130 8.61 14.28 -4.73
N ASN A 131 9.87 14.01 -4.37
CA ASN A 131 10.98 14.96 -4.49
C ASN A 131 12.00 14.58 -5.58
N GLY A 132 11.88 13.38 -6.17
CA GLY A 132 12.71 12.87 -7.26
C GLY A 132 14.11 12.43 -6.83
N ASP A 133 14.33 12.15 -5.54
CA ASP A 133 15.62 11.72 -4.99
C ASP A 133 15.92 10.22 -5.19
N GLY A 134 14.99 9.50 -5.84
CA GLY A 134 15.05 8.07 -6.12
C GLY A 134 14.57 7.20 -4.96
N ARG A 135 13.95 7.78 -3.93
CA ARG A 135 13.48 7.06 -2.75
C ARG A 135 12.05 7.50 -2.42
N ALA A 136 11.19 6.58 -2.02
CA ALA A 136 9.83 6.94 -1.63
C ALA A 136 9.82 7.81 -0.37
N ASP A 137 9.12 8.95 -0.41
CA ASP A 137 8.85 9.83 0.75
C ASP A 137 7.37 9.85 1.14
N SER A 138 6.51 9.16 0.38
CA SER A 138 5.07 9.04 0.66
C SER A 138 4.63 7.59 0.56
N TRP A 139 3.94 7.09 1.60
CA TRP A 139 3.35 5.75 1.63
C TRP A 139 1.84 5.82 1.76
N LEU A 140 1.14 5.04 0.95
CA LEU A 140 -0.32 4.97 0.92
C LEU A 140 -0.76 3.55 1.29
N TYR A 141 -1.82 3.43 2.09
CA TYR A 141 -2.37 2.15 2.51
C TYR A 141 -3.85 2.08 2.19
N TYR A 142 -4.24 0.92 1.67
CA TYR A 142 -5.57 0.71 1.14
C TYR A 142 -6.22 -0.51 1.80
N GLU A 143 -7.51 -0.40 2.08
CA GLU A 143 -8.37 -1.51 2.48
C GLU A 143 -9.49 -1.62 1.45
N ASN A 144 -9.62 -2.77 0.79
CA ASN A 144 -10.60 -2.99 -0.28
C ASN A 144 -10.62 -1.86 -1.33
N ASP A 145 -9.46 -1.50 -1.88
CA ASP A 145 -9.26 -0.40 -2.83
C ASP A 145 -9.61 1.01 -2.32
N THR A 146 -9.91 1.17 -1.03
CA THR A 146 -10.18 2.47 -0.40
C THR A 146 -8.96 2.93 0.37
N LEU A 147 -8.49 4.17 0.14
CA LEU A 147 -7.39 4.75 0.91
C LEU A 147 -7.84 4.94 2.37
N VAL A 148 -7.07 4.38 3.30
CA VAL A 148 -7.35 4.47 4.75
C VAL A 148 -6.26 5.20 5.52
N ARG A 149 -5.03 5.22 4.99
CA ARG A 149 -3.89 5.88 5.63
C ARG A 149 -2.91 6.38 4.58
N LYS A 150 -2.32 7.54 4.86
CA LYS A 150 -1.16 8.07 4.15
C LYS A 150 -0.11 8.49 5.17
N GLU A 151 1.14 8.25 4.85
CA GLU A 151 2.31 8.65 5.64
C GLU A 151 3.26 9.41 4.74
N ARG A 152 3.98 10.38 5.29
CA ARG A 152 4.96 11.16 4.54
C ARG A 152 6.16 11.55 5.39
N ASP A 153 7.34 11.49 4.78
CA ASP A 153 8.57 12.16 5.18
C ASP A 153 8.58 13.52 4.46
N ALA A 154 7.95 14.53 5.07
CA ALA A 154 7.75 15.83 4.43
C ALA A 154 8.99 16.72 4.47
N ASN A 155 9.90 16.49 5.43
CA ASN A 155 11.16 17.21 5.57
C ASN A 155 12.36 16.53 4.86
N HIS A 156 12.18 15.29 4.39
CA HIS A 156 13.14 14.47 3.66
C HIS A 156 14.37 14.02 4.49
N ASP A 157 14.19 13.83 5.80
CA ASP A 157 15.26 13.37 6.70
C ASP A 157 15.34 11.84 6.84
N GLY A 158 14.42 11.11 6.20
CA GLY A 158 14.32 9.66 6.25
C GLY A 158 13.37 9.13 7.33
N ARG A 159 12.60 10.00 7.99
CA ARG A 159 11.58 9.64 8.98
C ARG A 159 10.23 10.19 8.54
N VAL A 160 9.18 9.46 8.86
CA VAL A 160 7.82 9.96 8.66
C VAL A 160 7.56 11.04 9.70
N ASP A 161 7.10 12.19 9.25
CA ASP A 161 6.73 13.33 10.09
C ASP A 161 5.25 13.74 9.93
N TYR A 162 4.53 13.06 9.05
CA TYR A 162 3.17 13.42 8.69
C TYR A 162 2.30 12.19 8.40
N TRP A 163 1.10 12.16 8.97
CA TRP A 163 0.13 11.07 8.82
C TRP A 163 -1.26 11.60 8.50
N GLU A 164 -1.96 10.99 7.55
CA GLU A 164 -3.39 11.21 7.31
C GLU A 164 -4.13 9.89 7.50
N TYR A 165 -5.27 9.92 8.19
CA TYR A 165 -6.19 8.80 8.29
C TYR A 165 -7.51 9.19 7.63
N TRP A 166 -8.06 8.26 6.86
CA TRP A 166 -9.22 8.49 6.02
C TRP A 166 -10.37 7.58 6.46
N GLU A 167 -11.57 8.16 6.56
CA GLU A 167 -12.81 7.44 6.80
C GLU A 167 -13.87 7.92 5.80
N ASN A 168 -14.61 6.99 5.20
CA ASN A 168 -15.68 7.30 4.23
C ASN A 168 -15.23 8.22 3.07
N GLY A 169 -13.98 8.04 2.61
CA GLY A 169 -13.40 8.81 1.50
C GLY A 169 -13.02 10.25 1.86
N GLN A 170 -12.94 10.59 3.14
CA GLN A 170 -12.51 11.91 3.62
C GLN A 170 -11.43 11.76 4.69
N VAL A 171 -10.55 12.74 4.83
CA VAL A 171 -9.61 12.80 5.95
C VAL A 171 -10.40 12.92 7.25
N ASP A 172 -10.25 11.95 8.16
CA ASP A 172 -10.75 12.01 9.54
C ASP A 172 -9.79 12.81 10.41
N ARG A 173 -8.49 12.54 10.30
CA ARG A 173 -7.47 13.19 11.12
C ARG A 173 -6.11 13.22 10.45
N ILE A 174 -5.34 14.23 10.83
CA ILE A 174 -3.96 14.45 10.46
C ILE A 174 -3.11 14.39 11.73
N GLY A 175 -1.98 13.71 11.68
CA GLY A 175 -0.93 13.70 12.69
C GLY A 175 0.33 14.36 12.15
N GLU A 176 1.01 15.17 12.96
CA GLU A 176 2.27 15.85 12.64
C GLU A 176 3.29 15.64 13.76
N ASP A 177 4.51 15.24 13.41
CA ASP A 177 5.71 15.26 14.27
C ASP A 177 6.46 16.57 13.99
N LEU A 178 6.57 17.42 15.00
CA LEU A 178 7.09 18.77 14.89
C LEU A 178 8.53 18.88 15.41
N ASP A 179 9.00 17.91 16.18
CA ASP A 179 10.34 17.90 16.78
C ASP A 179 11.28 16.84 16.18
N GLY A 180 10.76 15.95 15.33
CA GLY A 180 11.50 14.94 14.58
C GLY A 180 11.90 13.73 15.42
N ASP A 181 11.24 13.48 16.54
CA ASP A 181 11.53 12.33 17.40
C ASP A 181 10.93 10.99 16.89
N GLY A 182 10.10 11.05 15.85
CA GLY A 182 9.39 9.91 15.25
C GLY A 182 8.02 9.64 15.89
N THR A 183 7.51 10.56 16.71
CA THR A 183 6.23 10.48 17.41
C THR A 183 5.35 11.67 17.01
N VAL A 184 4.05 11.43 16.88
CA VAL A 184 3.10 12.51 16.58
C VAL A 184 2.95 13.46 17.77
N ASP A 185 3.27 14.74 17.56
CA ASP A 185 3.06 15.83 18.52
C ASP A 185 1.64 16.38 18.48
N GLN A 186 1.09 16.53 17.26
CA GLN A 186 -0.18 17.19 17.04
C GLN A 186 -1.14 16.34 16.24
N TRP A 187 -2.38 16.22 16.74
CA TRP A 187 -3.50 15.65 16.00
C TRP A 187 -4.54 16.71 15.66
N THR A 188 -4.79 16.89 14.37
CA THR A 188 -5.86 17.75 13.85
C THR A 188 -6.98 16.88 13.29
N ARG A 189 -8.19 16.98 13.85
CA ARG A 189 -9.37 16.21 13.40
C ARG A 189 -10.28 17.03 12.50
N ASN A 190 -10.88 16.38 11.52
CA ASN A 190 -11.91 16.97 10.68
C ASN A 190 -13.20 17.20 11.49
N PRO A 191 -13.65 18.46 11.66
CA PRO A 191 -14.84 18.76 12.44
C PRO A 191 -16.12 18.17 11.81
N ASN A 192 -16.11 17.92 10.50
CA ASN A 192 -17.27 17.40 9.77
C ASN A 192 -17.35 15.86 9.79
N ALA A 193 -16.26 15.15 10.08
CA ALA A 193 -16.25 13.68 10.18
C ALA A 193 -17.06 13.21 11.40
N ALA A 194 -16.91 13.89 12.54
CA ALA A 194 -17.61 13.56 13.78
C ALA A 194 -19.14 13.73 13.69
N ALA A 195 -19.62 14.67 12.88
CA ALA A 195 -21.05 14.97 12.74
C ALA A 195 -21.84 13.87 12.01
N LYS A 196 -21.20 13.10 11.11
CA LYS A 196 -21.87 12.06 10.31
C LYS A 196 -21.91 10.68 10.95
N SER A 197 -21.15 10.46 12.04
CA SER A 197 -21.18 9.20 12.79
C SER A 197 -22.42 9.03 13.69
N LYS A 198 -23.31 10.03 13.74
CA LYS A 198 -24.47 10.10 14.64
C LYS A 198 -25.84 10.03 13.94
N GLU A 199 -25.88 9.83 12.64
CA GLU A 199 -27.10 9.58 11.85
C GLU A 199 -27.17 8.12 11.41
#